data_AF-A0A1X0RN93-F1
#
_entry.id   AF-A0A1X0RN93-F1
#
_cell.length_a   1.000
_cell.length_b   1.000
_cell.length_c   1.000
_cell.angle_alpha   90.00
_cell.angle_beta   90.00
_cell.angle_gamma   90.00
#
_symmetry.space_group_name_H-M   'P 1'
#
loop_
_entity.id
_entity.type
_entity.pdbx_description
1 polymer ?
#
loop_
_entity_poly.entity_id
_entity_poly.type
_entity_poly.pdbx_seq_one_letter_code
_entity_poly.pdbx_strand_id
1 'polypeptide(L)'
;MVAFNKQDMEIITKLTGYTFDTPTILEGTDNVAIAYGQRNRDKLPVVVKLSRQPLRLEREYHIIQRLYREVSSRDLLCKPVDKLTLPNGLSAFIFEDYGKNLLDEYQNNNISLKSFLNFAIQCCNCLEMIHKHQS
;
A
#
# COMPACT_ATOMS: atom_id res chain seq x y z
N MET A 1 19.31 -11.11 -6.26
CA MET A 1 18.34 -10.06 -5.88
C MET A 1 19.11 -8.99 -5.11
N VAL A 2 19.03 -7.71 -5.50
CA VAL A 2 19.85 -6.66 -4.86
C VAL A 2 19.06 -6.07 -3.69
N ALA A 3 19.56 -6.21 -2.47
CA ALA A 3 18.90 -5.67 -1.28
C ALA A 3 18.81 -4.13 -1.33
N PHE A 4 17.82 -3.56 -0.65
CA PHE A 4 17.80 -2.14 -0.35
C PHE A 4 19.11 -1.70 0.30
N ASN A 5 19.69 -0.62 -0.20
CA ASN A 5 20.83 0.02 0.43
C ASN A 5 20.38 1.32 1.12
N LYS A 6 21.30 1.95 1.84
CA LYS A 6 21.01 3.21 2.55
C LYS A 6 20.55 4.33 1.62
N GLN A 7 21.09 4.40 0.40
CA GLN A 7 20.74 5.43 -0.58
C GLN A 7 19.29 5.28 -1.06
N ASP A 8 18.81 4.05 -1.24
CA ASP A 8 17.42 3.80 -1.63
C ASP A 8 16.43 4.33 -0.58
N MET A 9 16.78 4.16 0.70
CA MET A 9 15.96 4.62 1.82
C MET A 9 15.96 6.15 1.94
N GLU A 10 17.10 6.79 1.66
CA GLU A 10 17.22 8.25 1.61
C GLU A 10 16.49 8.88 0.41
N ILE A 11 16.13 8.12 -0.63
CA ILE A 11 15.37 8.67 -1.77
C ILE A 11 13.92 8.99 -1.35
N ILE A 12 13.33 8.27 -0.41
CA ILE A 12 11.94 8.51 0.02
C ILE A 12 11.77 9.91 0.61
N THR A 13 12.73 10.36 1.41
CA THR A 13 12.68 11.68 2.05
C THR A 13 12.82 12.82 1.03
N LYS A 14 13.17 12.50 -0.22
CA LYS A 14 13.35 13.44 -1.34
C LYS A 14 12.20 13.39 -2.35
N LEU A 15 11.12 12.67 -2.08
CA LEU A 15 9.96 12.60 -2.98
C LEU A 15 9.22 13.94 -3.01
N THR A 16 9.38 14.68 -4.10
CA THR A 16 8.76 15.99 -4.31
C THR A 16 7.25 15.93 -4.11
N GLY A 17 6.71 16.86 -3.33
CA GLY A 17 5.28 16.95 -3.04
C GLY A 17 4.80 16.10 -1.87
N TYR A 18 5.68 15.34 -1.23
CA TYR A 18 5.39 14.51 -0.06
C TYR A 18 6.40 14.75 1.05
N THR A 19 6.02 14.37 2.27
CA THR A 19 6.91 14.27 3.44
C THR A 19 6.65 12.93 4.07
N PHE A 20 7.69 12.09 4.16
CA PHE A 20 7.59 10.73 4.68
C PHE A 20 8.47 10.53 5.91
N ASP A 21 8.03 9.66 6.78
CA ASP A 21 8.78 9.14 7.91
C ASP A 21 9.91 8.20 7.44
N THR A 22 10.65 7.64 8.40
CA THR A 22 11.73 6.70 8.10
C THR A 22 11.14 5.41 7.51
N PRO A 23 11.64 4.94 6.36
CA PRO A 23 11.16 3.69 5.79
C PRO A 23 11.53 2.46 6.60
N THR A 24 10.64 1.49 6.56
CA THR A 24 10.79 0.17 7.17
C THR A 24 10.75 -0.89 6.08
N ILE A 25 11.71 -1.81 6.10
CA ILE A 25 11.68 -3.00 5.22
C ILE A 25 10.62 -3.95 5.76
N LEU A 26 9.74 -4.43 4.87
CA LEU A 26 8.72 -5.40 5.26
C LEU A 26 9.31 -6.81 5.33
N GLU A 27 9.32 -7.40 6.53
CA GLU A 27 9.73 -8.78 6.74
C GLU A 27 8.85 -9.77 5.96
N GLY A 28 9.44 -10.86 5.48
CA GLY A 28 8.73 -11.89 4.71
C GLY A 28 8.31 -11.50 3.31
N THR A 29 8.66 -10.29 2.84
CA THR A 29 8.39 -9.84 1.47
C THR A 29 9.67 -9.62 0.68
N ASP A 30 9.62 -9.91 -0.62
CA ASP A 30 10.75 -9.78 -1.53
C ASP A 30 11.12 -8.31 -1.79
N ASN A 31 12.03 -7.77 -0.96
CA ASN A 31 12.69 -6.49 -1.18
C ASN A 31 11.68 -5.34 -1.41
N VAL A 32 10.71 -5.23 -0.48
CA VAL A 32 9.75 -4.14 -0.39
C VAL A 32 10.01 -3.34 0.88
N ALA A 33 9.96 -2.01 0.76
CA ALA A 33 10.01 -1.10 1.89
C ALA A 33 8.78 -0.20 1.89
N ILE A 34 8.31 0.19 3.06
CA ILE A 34 7.19 1.13 3.21
C ILE A 34 7.58 2.31 4.07
N ALA A 35 6.95 3.46 3.83
CA ALA A 35 7.02 4.61 4.74
C ALA A 35 5.66 5.30 4.80
N TYR A 36 5.28 5.74 6.00
CA TYR A 36 4.09 6.57 6.22
C TYR A 36 4.45 8.05 6.05
N GLY A 37 3.48 8.87 5.72
CA GLY A 37 3.73 10.28 5.49
C GLY A 37 2.49 11.07 5.09
N GLN A 38 2.71 12.22 4.47
CA GLN A 38 1.66 13.14 4.06
C GLN A 38 1.99 13.80 2.73
N ARG A 39 0.95 14.09 1.95
CA ARG A 39 1.05 14.92 0.75
C ARG A 39 1.11 16.40 1.14
N ASN A 40 2.09 17.13 0.62
CA ASN A 40 2.40 18.48 1.10
C ASN A 40 1.29 19.50 0.80
N ARG A 41 0.57 19.35 -0.31
CA ARG A 41 -0.42 20.33 -0.79
C ARG A 41 -1.70 20.40 0.05
N ASP A 42 -2.14 19.27 0.60
CA ASP A 42 -3.45 19.13 1.26
C ASP A 42 -3.38 18.29 2.54
N LYS A 43 -2.17 17.89 2.95
CA LYS A 43 -1.93 17.09 4.16
C LYS A 43 -2.64 15.74 4.15
N LEU A 44 -2.99 15.22 2.98
CA LEU A 44 -3.56 13.87 2.87
C LEU A 44 -2.57 12.85 3.44
N PRO A 45 -2.97 12.04 4.45
CA PRO A 45 -2.17 10.93 4.94
C PRO A 45 -1.95 9.89 3.84
N VAL A 46 -0.71 9.43 3.69
CA VAL A 46 -0.33 8.48 2.64
C VAL A 46 0.69 7.45 3.13
N VAL A 47 0.69 6.30 2.49
CA VAL A 47 1.75 5.30 2.62
C VAL A 47 2.42 5.09 1.27
N VAL A 48 3.75 5.07 1.25
CA VAL A 48 4.52 4.71 0.06
C VAL A 48 5.01 3.27 0.15
N LYS A 49 4.85 2.52 -0.94
CA LYS A 49 5.46 1.21 -1.17
C LYS A 49 6.58 1.35 -2.18
N LEU A 50 7.79 1.00 -1.77
CA LEU A 50 8.97 0.91 -2.61
C LEU A 50 9.23 -0.53 -3.07
N SER A 51 9.65 -0.71 -4.31
CA SER A 51 10.17 -1.99 -4.78
C SER A 51 11.26 -1.81 -5.84
N ARG A 52 12.24 -2.73 -5.82
CA ARG A 52 13.22 -2.92 -6.89
C ARG A 52 12.73 -3.85 -8.01
N GLN A 53 11.46 -4.24 -8.00
CA GLN A 53 10.82 -5.03 -9.06
C GLN A 53 9.84 -4.13 -9.83
N PRO A 54 10.32 -3.18 -10.66
CA PRO A 54 9.49 -2.16 -11.28
C PRO A 54 8.33 -2.79 -12.07
N LEU A 55 8.58 -3.79 -12.92
CA LEU A 55 7.52 -4.46 -13.69
C LEU A 55 6.43 -5.11 -12.84
N ARG A 56 6.80 -5.73 -11.70
CA ARG A 56 5.83 -6.34 -10.80
C ARG A 56 4.98 -5.26 -10.14
N LEU A 57 5.65 -4.24 -9.62
CA LEU A 57 5.01 -3.10 -8.99
C LEU A 57 4.06 -2.47 -10.02
N GLU A 58 4.51 -2.11 -11.23
CA GLU A 58 3.66 -1.57 -12.30
C GLU A 58 2.38 -2.37 -12.57
N ARG A 59 2.49 -3.71 -12.65
CA ARG A 59 1.31 -4.57 -12.79
C ARG A 59 0.36 -4.45 -11.60
N GLU A 60 0.88 -4.45 -10.37
CA GLU A 60 0.07 -4.27 -9.16
C GLU A 60 -0.69 -2.93 -9.19
N TYR A 61 -0.03 -1.82 -9.54
CA TYR A 61 -0.69 -0.52 -9.65
C TYR A 61 -1.73 -0.46 -10.75
N HIS A 62 -1.43 -1.02 -11.92
CA HIS A 62 -2.41 -1.07 -13.01
C HIS A 62 -3.66 -1.85 -12.61
N ILE A 63 -3.49 -2.98 -11.92
CA ILE A 63 -4.63 -3.77 -11.40
C ILE A 63 -5.41 -2.95 -10.37
N ILE A 64 -4.75 -2.38 -9.36
CA ILE A 64 -5.42 -1.61 -8.31
C ILE A 64 -6.14 -0.39 -8.89
N GLN A 65 -5.49 0.36 -9.78
CA GLN A 65 -6.09 1.53 -10.44
C GLN A 65 -7.30 1.13 -11.30
N ARG A 66 -7.24 -0.01 -12.00
CA ARG A 66 -8.37 -0.54 -12.77
C ARG A 66 -9.53 -0.87 -11.84
N LEU A 67 -9.26 -1.64 -10.78
CA LEU A 67 -10.28 -2.07 -9.83
C LEU A 67 -10.91 -0.88 -9.10
N TYR A 68 -10.11 0.10 -8.67
CA TYR A 68 -10.57 1.30 -7.93
C TYR A 68 -11.53 2.20 -8.75
N ARG A 69 -11.62 2.02 -10.07
CA ARG A 69 -12.60 2.73 -10.91
C ARG A 69 -14.03 2.28 -10.60
N GLU A 70 -14.21 1.05 -10.14
CA GLU A 70 -15.52 0.52 -9.76
C GLU A 70 -15.99 1.17 -8.47
N VAL A 71 -17.20 1.72 -8.46
CA VAL A 71 -17.74 2.44 -7.28
C VAL A 71 -17.79 1.51 -6.06
N SER A 72 -18.15 0.24 -6.26
CA SER A 72 -18.22 -0.79 -5.21
C SER A 72 -16.86 -1.14 -4.58
N SER A 73 -15.75 -0.77 -5.21
CA SER A 73 -14.40 -1.09 -4.73
C SER A 73 -13.82 -0.05 -3.78
N ARG A 74 -14.39 1.17 -3.76
CA ARG A 74 -13.77 2.33 -3.10
C ARG A 74 -13.73 2.21 -1.58
N ASP A 75 -14.66 1.43 -1.01
CA ASP A 75 -14.71 1.14 0.43
C ASP A 75 -13.95 -0.15 0.79
N LEU A 76 -13.44 -0.88 -0.21
CA LEU A 76 -12.82 -2.20 -0.05
C LEU A 76 -11.32 -2.20 -0.36
N LEU A 77 -10.85 -1.27 -1.19
CA LEU A 77 -9.47 -1.19 -1.65
C LEU A 77 -8.81 0.10 -1.18
N CYS A 78 -7.49 0.05 -0.97
CA CYS A 78 -6.72 1.26 -0.74
C CYS A 78 -6.68 2.11 -2.01
N LYS A 79 -6.99 3.41 -1.88
CA LYS A 79 -6.95 4.33 -3.00
C LYS A 79 -5.52 4.56 -3.52
N PRO A 80 -5.26 4.30 -4.81
CA PRO A 80 -4.00 4.70 -5.42
C PRO A 80 -3.96 6.22 -5.57
N VAL A 81 -2.90 6.85 -5.08
CA VAL A 81 -2.71 8.31 -5.11
C VAL A 81 -1.75 8.70 -6.21
N ASP A 82 -0.60 8.03 -6.31
CA ASP A 82 0.47 8.41 -7.23
C ASP A 82 1.42 7.24 -7.55
N LYS A 83 2.15 7.37 -8.66
CA LYS A 83 3.21 6.46 -9.08
C LYS A 83 4.42 7.25 -9.54
N LEU A 84 5.57 6.97 -8.93
CA LEU A 84 6.84 7.62 -9.23
C LEU A 84 7.89 6.58 -9.63
N THR A 85 8.54 6.82 -10.77
CA THR A 85 9.76 6.10 -11.16
C THR A 85 10.96 6.83 -10.56
N LEU A 86 11.77 6.11 -9.81
CA LEU A 86 12.91 6.65 -9.08
C LEU A 86 14.23 6.23 -9.76
N PRO A 87 15.35 6.90 -9.44
CA PRO A 87 16.67 6.49 -9.93
C PRO A 87 16.98 5.02 -9.61
N ASN A 88 17.92 4.43 -10.36
CA ASN A 88 18.42 3.07 -10.15
C ASN A 88 17.36 1.95 -10.30
N GLY A 89 16.28 2.21 -11.04
CA GLY A 89 15.24 1.23 -11.31
C GLY A 89 14.29 0.98 -10.14
N LEU A 90 14.32 1.86 -9.13
CA LEU A 90 13.38 1.82 -8.02
C LEU A 90 12.04 2.41 -8.45
N SER A 91 10.93 1.89 -7.93
CA SER A 91 9.60 2.44 -8.15
C SER A 91 8.90 2.66 -6.82
N ALA A 92 8.16 3.75 -6.72
CA ALA A 92 7.42 4.16 -5.53
C ALA A 92 5.95 4.34 -5.88
N PHE A 93 5.09 3.65 -5.13
CA PHE A 93 3.64 3.80 -5.22
C PHE A 93 3.08 4.36 -3.95
N ILE A 94 2.21 5.34 -4.11
CA ILE A 94 1.63 6.08 -3.00
C ILE A 94 0.15 5.73 -2.93
N PHE A 95 -0.30 5.31 -1.76
CA PHE A 95 -1.70 5.02 -1.45
C PHE A 95 -2.19 5.95 -0.35
N GLU A 96 -3.49 6.20 -0.30
CA GLU A 96 -4.12 6.87 0.84
C GLU A 96 -3.93 6.00 2.08
N ASP A 97 -3.55 6.62 3.20
CA ASP A 97 -3.38 5.93 4.47
C ASP A 97 -4.72 5.91 5.23
N TYR A 98 -5.20 4.69 5.50
CA TYR A 98 -6.44 4.45 6.25
C TYR A 98 -6.18 4.19 7.74
N GLY A 99 -4.94 4.37 8.19
CA GLY A 99 -4.52 4.26 9.58
C GLY A 99 -4.17 2.83 9.97
N LYS A 100 -4.57 2.46 11.20
CA LYS A 100 -4.07 1.26 11.87
C LYS A 100 -4.55 -0.02 11.18
N ASN A 101 -3.62 -0.95 10.96
CA ASN A 101 -3.96 -2.32 10.59
C ASN A 101 -4.69 -3.00 11.75
N LEU A 102 -5.99 -3.21 11.59
CA LEU A 102 -6.83 -3.84 12.61
C LEU A 102 -6.43 -5.29 12.89
N LEU A 103 -5.73 -5.97 11.96
CA LEU A 103 -5.24 -7.33 12.17
C LEU A 103 -4.18 -7.41 13.26
N ASP A 104 -3.38 -6.36 13.42
CA ASP A 104 -2.31 -6.33 14.44
C ASP A 104 -2.90 -6.40 15.86
N GLU A 105 -4.11 -5.87 16.05
CA GLU A 105 -4.83 -5.96 17.33
C GLU A 105 -5.25 -7.39 17.66
N TYR A 106 -5.48 -8.22 16.64
CA TYR A 106 -5.95 -9.61 16.78
C TYR A 106 -4.83 -10.62 16.90
N GLN A 107 -3.59 -10.27 16.52
CA GLN A 107 -2.45 -11.16 16.71
C GLN A 107 -2.12 -11.39 18.19
N ASN A 108 -2.46 -10.43 19.06
CA ASN A 108 -2.09 -10.45 20.47
C ASN A 108 -3.28 -10.45 21.44
N ASN A 109 -4.53 -10.31 20.95
CA ASN A 109 -5.72 -10.25 21.79
C ASN A 109 -6.85 -11.16 21.27
N ASN A 110 -7.75 -11.56 22.18
CA ASN A 110 -8.97 -12.25 21.80
C ASN A 110 -9.91 -11.32 21.02
N ILE A 111 -10.17 -11.66 19.76
CA ILE A 111 -11.16 -10.99 18.92
C ILE A 111 -12.58 -11.37 19.38
N SER A 112 -13.49 -10.40 19.49
CA SER A 112 -14.90 -10.72 19.72
C SER A 112 -15.47 -11.42 18.49
N LEU A 113 -16.40 -12.37 18.68
CA LEU A 113 -17.06 -13.04 17.55
C LEU A 113 -17.68 -12.02 16.57
N LYS A 114 -18.27 -10.94 17.08
CA LYS A 114 -18.84 -9.86 16.25
C LYS A 114 -17.77 -9.18 15.38
N SER A 115 -16.63 -8.81 15.96
CA SER A 115 -15.52 -8.19 15.22
C SER A 115 -14.95 -9.15 14.17
N PHE A 116 -14.79 -10.43 14.52
CA PHE A 116 -14.33 -11.46 13.61
C PHE A 116 -15.26 -11.64 12.40
N LEU A 117 -16.57 -11.76 12.65
CA LEU A 117 -17.56 -11.92 11.60
C LEU A 117 -17.60 -10.69 10.69
N ASN A 118 -17.55 -9.48 11.25
CA ASN A 118 -17.47 -8.25 10.46
C ASN A 118 -16.23 -8.24 9.54
N PHE A 119 -15.06 -8.60 10.07
CA PHE A 119 -13.85 -8.73 9.28
C PHE A 119 -14.00 -9.76 8.16
N ALA A 120 -14.47 -10.97 8.49
CA ALA A 120 -14.63 -12.06 7.53
C ALA A 120 -15.60 -11.70 6.39
N ILE A 121 -16.72 -11.05 6.71
CA ILE A 121 -17.68 -10.55 5.72
C ILE A 121 -17.02 -9.54 4.78
N GLN A 122 -16.25 -8.60 5.32
CA GLN A 122 -15.54 -7.63 4.46
C GLN A 122 -14.48 -8.29 3.58
N CYS A 123 -13.75 -9.28 4.08
CA CYS A 123 -12.86 -10.08 3.24
C CYS A 123 -13.60 -10.78 2.09
N CYS A 124 -14.78 -11.36 2.37
CA CYS A 124 -15.62 -11.96 1.33
C CYS A 124 -16.07 -10.93 0.29
N ASN A 125 -16.51 -9.75 0.73
CA ASN A 125 -16.89 -8.66 -0.16
C ASN A 125 -15.73 -8.22 -1.06
N CYS A 126 -14.51 -8.07 -0.48
CA CYS A 126 -13.31 -7.75 -1.24
C CYS A 126 -13.01 -8.83 -2.31
N LEU A 127 -13.05 -10.10 -1.94
CA LEU A 127 -12.76 -11.21 -2.86
C LEU A 127 -13.80 -11.33 -3.97
N GLU A 128 -15.09 -11.19 -3.63
CA GLU A 128 -16.17 -11.19 -4.61
C GLU A 128 -16.01 -10.03 -5.59
N MET A 129 -15.69 -8.82 -5.09
CA MET A 129 -15.43 -7.65 -5.91
C MET A 129 -14.25 -7.89 -6.86
N ILE A 130 -13.15 -8.47 -6.39
CA ILE A 130 -11.98 -8.79 -7.22
C ILE A 130 -12.35 -9.78 -8.31
N HIS A 131 -13.01 -10.89 -7.97
CA HIS A 131 -13.37 -11.93 -8.93
C HIS A 131 -14.35 -11.44 -10.01
N LYS A 132 -15.32 -10.60 -9.65
CA LYS A 132 -16.28 -10.03 -10.62
C LYS A 132 -15.61 -9.16 -11.69
N HIS A 133 -14.45 -8.57 -11.38
CA HIS A 133 -13.76 -7.61 -12.24
C HIS A 133 -12.36 -8.09 -12.67
N GLN A 134 -12.13 -9.41 -12.61
CA GLN A 134 -10.89 -10.05 -13.06
C GLN A 134 -10.85 -10.37 -14.56
N SER A 135 -11.90 -10.03 -15.32
CA SER A 135 -11.96 -10.19 -16.77
C SER A 135 -10.99 -9.27 -17.54
#